data_AF-A0A6D1S9Y2-F1
#
_entry.id   AF-A0A6D1S9Y2-F1
#
_cell.length_a   1.000
_cell.length_b   1.000
_cell.length_c   1.000
_cell.angle_alpha   90.00
_cell.angle_beta   90.00
_cell.angle_gamma   90.00
#
_symmetry.space_group_name_H-M   'P 1'
#
loop_
_entity.id
_entity.type
_entity.pdbx_description
1 polymer ?
#
loop_
_entity_poly.entity_id
_entity_poly.type
_entity_poly.pdbx_seq_one_letter_code
_entity_poly.pdbx_strand_id
1 'polypeptide(L)'
;MIRQQYGIALPEEEAGNIAFHLVNGQSEGDDVAQTMQSVKMLKDIFSLVQYHFKQEIDTGSINYARFLVHMQFFLQRLQEGELDTARDSFLLAQVVKEYPHAWRCAELIRDYVQAQLGIALGGNELLWLTVHLVRITGSDE
;
A
#
# COMPACT_ATOMS: atom_id res chain seq x y z
N MET A 1 1.43 -24.08 26.94
CA MET A 1 2.83 -24.51 26.68
C MET A 1 3.73 -24.32 27.91
N ILE A 2 3.87 -23.10 28.48
CA ILE A 2 4.73 -22.86 29.67
C ILE A 2 4.33 -23.69 30.90
N ARG A 3 3.04 -23.76 31.25
CA ARG A 3 2.56 -24.59 32.37
C ARG A 3 2.80 -26.09 32.18
N GLN A 4 2.77 -26.58 30.94
CA GLN A 4 3.01 -27.99 30.64
C GLN A 4 4.50 -28.35 30.66
N GLN A 5 5.38 -27.42 30.25
CA GLN A 5 6.84 -27.64 30.25
C GLN A 5 7.49 -27.37 31.60
N TYR A 6 7.02 -26.36 32.34
CA TYR A 6 7.68 -25.87 33.54
C TYR A 6 6.82 -25.95 34.80
N GLY A 7 5.55 -26.38 34.71
CA GLY A 7 4.63 -26.45 35.84
C GLY A 7 4.18 -25.08 36.38
N ILE A 8 4.63 -23.98 35.78
CA ILE A 8 4.35 -22.62 36.23
C ILE A 8 3.03 -22.14 35.60
N ALA A 9 2.08 -21.76 36.45
CA ALA A 9 0.89 -21.04 36.02
C ALA A 9 1.20 -19.55 35.99
N LEU A 10 1.20 -18.95 34.80
CA LEU A 10 1.37 -17.51 34.66
C LEU A 10 0.07 -16.78 35.01
N PRO A 11 0.14 -15.61 35.67
CA PRO A 11 -1.01 -14.72 35.84
C PRO A 11 -1.59 -14.32 34.48
N GLU A 12 -2.89 -14.03 34.44
CA GLU A 12 -3.57 -13.58 33.21
C GLU A 12 -2.98 -12.27 32.68
N GLU A 13 -2.50 -11.41 33.57
CA GLU A 13 -1.81 -10.16 33.27
C GLU A 13 -0.53 -10.35 32.42
N GLU A 14 0.18 -11.47 32.60
CA GLU A 14 1.38 -11.79 31.82
C GLU A 14 1.05 -12.25 30.39
N ALA A 15 -0.18 -12.71 30.13
CA ALA A 15 -0.56 -13.11 28.78
C ALA A 15 -0.57 -11.90 27.82
N GLY A 16 -1.02 -10.74 28.30
CA GLY A 16 -0.98 -9.49 27.53
C GLY A 16 0.45 -9.01 27.28
N ASN A 17 1.32 -9.10 28.29
CA ASN A 17 2.71 -8.68 28.19
C ASN A 17 3.51 -9.60 27.23
N ILE A 18 3.30 -10.91 27.30
CA ILE A 18 3.87 -11.89 26.38
C ILE A 18 3.36 -11.67 24.95
N ALA A 19 2.05 -11.43 24.77
CA ALA A 19 1.49 -11.12 23.45
C ALA A 19 2.09 -9.83 22.86
N PHE A 20 2.23 -8.79 23.68
CA PHE A 20 2.86 -7.53 23.27
C PHE A 20 4.32 -7.72 22.85
N HIS A 21 5.10 -8.46 23.63
CA HIS A 21 6.49 -8.76 23.29
C HIS A 21 6.64 -9.70 22.08
N LEU A 22 5.70 -10.62 21.85
CA LEU A 22 5.66 -11.43 20.62
C LEU A 22 5.33 -10.60 19.38
N VAL A 23 4.41 -9.64 19.49
CA VAL A 23 4.09 -8.71 18.41
C VAL A 23 5.30 -7.80 18.13
N ASN A 24 5.91 -7.23 19.17
CA ASN A 24 7.06 -6.35 19.01
C ASN A 24 8.36 -7.09 18.64
N GLY A 25 8.47 -8.36 19.01
CA GLY A 25 9.64 -9.21 18.76
C GLY A 25 9.69 -9.78 17.34
N GLN A 26 8.63 -9.61 16.54
CA GLN A 26 8.66 -9.94 15.11
C GLN A 26 9.42 -8.89 14.28
N SER A 27 9.65 -7.70 14.84
CA SER A 27 10.37 -6.60 14.18
C SER A 27 11.88 -6.67 14.36
N GLU A 28 12.50 -7.73 13.86
CA GLU A 28 13.97 -7.76 13.66
C GLU A 28 14.36 -7.00 12.38
N GLY A 29 15.65 -6.67 12.20
CA GLY A 29 16.15 -5.64 11.28
C GLY A 29 15.67 -5.64 9.82
N ASP A 30 15.15 -6.75 9.29
CA ASP A 30 14.51 -6.83 7.98
C ASP A 30 13.21 -5.99 7.90
N ASP A 31 12.42 -5.94 8.99
CA ASP A 31 11.19 -5.12 9.07
C ASP A 31 11.50 -3.61 8.96
N VAL A 32 12.63 -3.18 9.55
CA VAL A 32 13.06 -1.77 9.49
C VAL A 32 13.48 -1.41 8.07
N ALA A 33 14.25 -2.28 7.40
CA ALA A 33 14.66 -2.05 6.02
C ALA A 33 13.45 -2.01 5.07
N GLN A 34 12.50 -2.93 5.24
CA GLN A 34 11.26 -2.98 4.48
C GLN A 34 10.39 -1.73 4.71
N THR A 35 10.28 -1.28 5.97
CA THR A 35 9.57 -0.05 6.33
C THR A 35 10.19 1.16 5.63
N MET A 36 11.52 1.28 5.68
CA MET A 36 12.24 2.37 5.01
C MET A 36 12.07 2.34 3.49
N GLN A 37 12.06 1.15 2.88
CA GLN A 37 11.77 0.98 1.46
C GLN A 37 10.36 1.46 1.13
N SER A 38 9.35 1.06 1.92
CA SER A 38 7.96 1.48 1.72
C SER A 38 7.77 2.99 1.85
N VAL A 39 8.43 3.63 2.82
CA VAL A 39 8.44 5.10 2.96
C VAL A 39 9.05 5.78 1.73
N LYS A 40 10.16 5.25 1.21
CA LYS A 40 10.78 5.76 -0.02
C LYS A 40 9.83 5.61 -1.22
N MET A 41 9.24 4.43 -1.39
CA MET A 41 8.30 4.16 -2.48
C MET A 41 7.08 5.06 -2.43
N LEU A 42 6.51 5.31 -1.24
CA LEU A 42 5.44 6.30 -1.08
C LEU A 42 5.86 7.66 -1.60
N LYS A 43 7.00 8.18 -1.14
CA LYS A 43 7.51 9.49 -1.56
C LYS A 43 7.70 9.56 -3.08
N ASP A 44 8.27 8.51 -3.67
CA ASP A 44 8.50 8.44 -5.12
C ASP A 44 7.16 8.42 -5.89
N ILE A 45 6.18 7.64 -5.42
CA ILE A 45 4.83 7.59 -6.02
C ILE A 45 4.15 8.94 -5.94
N PHE A 46 4.15 9.61 -4.78
CA PHE A 46 3.61 10.97 -4.67
C PHE A 46 4.29 11.94 -5.64
N SER A 47 5.62 11.85 -5.78
CA SER A 47 6.38 12.67 -6.72
C SER A 47 5.99 12.39 -8.19
N LEU A 48 5.79 11.12 -8.57
CA LEU A 48 5.28 10.73 -9.88
C LEU A 48 3.90 11.33 -10.16
N VAL A 49 2.99 11.26 -9.18
CA VAL A 49 1.65 11.86 -9.30
C VAL A 49 1.73 13.37 -9.50
N GLN A 50 2.48 14.07 -8.65
CA GLN A 50 2.64 15.53 -8.77
C GLN A 50 3.23 15.94 -10.12
N TYR A 51 4.25 15.21 -10.60
CA TYR A 51 4.89 15.49 -11.88
C TYR A 51 3.93 15.23 -13.06
N HIS A 52 3.24 14.09 -13.06
CA HIS A 52 2.32 13.70 -14.12
C HIS A 52 1.16 14.69 -14.28
N PHE A 53 0.56 15.09 -13.16
CA PHE A 53 -0.57 16.02 -13.14
C PHE A 53 -0.17 17.50 -13.09
N LYS A 54 1.13 17.79 -12.97
CA LYS A 54 1.68 19.16 -12.89
C LYS A 54 1.02 20.00 -11.78
N GLN A 55 0.77 19.38 -10.64
CA GLN A 55 0.12 20.02 -9.51
C GLN A 55 0.75 19.59 -8.19
N GLU A 56 0.65 20.47 -7.20
CA GLU A 56 0.95 20.12 -5.83
C GLU A 56 -0.23 19.39 -5.20
N ILE A 57 0.07 18.41 -4.35
CA ILE A 57 -0.93 17.69 -3.60
C ILE A 57 -1.10 18.39 -2.25
N ASP A 58 -2.33 18.78 -1.91
CA ASP A 58 -2.65 19.34 -0.60
C ASP A 58 -2.52 18.26 0.48
N THR A 59 -1.40 18.29 1.22
CA THR A 59 -1.12 17.36 2.31
C THR A 59 -2.01 17.56 3.54
N GLY A 60 -2.75 18.67 3.62
CA GLY A 60 -3.76 18.92 4.65
C GLY A 60 -5.14 18.31 4.31
N SER A 61 -5.34 17.84 3.07
CA SER A 61 -6.63 17.33 2.61
C SER A 61 -6.95 15.93 3.13
N ILE A 62 -8.25 15.65 3.26
CA ILE A 62 -8.73 14.29 3.59
C ILE A 62 -8.41 13.29 2.47
N ASN A 63 -8.36 13.74 1.21
CA ASN A 63 -8.04 12.88 0.07
C ASN A 63 -6.58 12.46 0.11
N TYR A 64 -5.66 13.36 0.48
CA TYR A 64 -4.27 13.00 0.74
C TYR A 64 -4.13 11.99 1.87
N ALA A 65 -4.76 12.25 3.03
CA ALA A 65 -4.67 11.35 4.18
C ALA A 65 -5.18 9.94 3.84
N ARG A 66 -6.30 9.84 3.13
CA ARG A 66 -6.82 8.56 2.64
C ARG A 66 -5.86 7.89 1.66
N PHE A 67 -5.39 8.62 0.66
CA PHE A 67 -4.48 8.07 -0.33
C PHE A 67 -3.19 7.55 0.29
N LEU A 68 -2.62 8.27 1.27
CA LEU A 68 -1.43 7.86 2.00
C LEU A 68 -1.64 6.51 2.71
N VAL A 69 -2.70 6.40 3.53
CA VAL A 69 -3.01 5.17 4.28
C VAL A 69 -3.31 4.01 3.34
N HIS A 70 -4.08 4.26 2.29
CA HIS A 70 -4.41 3.26 1.28
C HIS A 70 -3.17 2.77 0.53
N MET A 71 -2.25 3.67 0.18
CA MET A 71 -1.00 3.33 -0.48
C MET A 71 -0.05 2.57 0.45
N GLN A 72 -0.03 2.90 1.75
CA GLN A 72 0.72 2.13 2.76
C GLN A 72 0.28 0.67 2.78
N PHE A 73 -1.04 0.43 2.92
CA PHE A 73 -1.58 -0.93 2.88
C PHE A 73 -1.36 -1.63 1.55
N PHE A 74 -1.45 -0.89 0.45
CA PHE A 74 -1.16 -1.42 -0.88
C PHE A 74 0.28 -1.94 -0.96
N LEU A 75 1.28 -1.13 -0.61
CA LEU A 75 2.68 -1.53 -0.64
C LEU A 75 3.00 -2.68 0.31
N GLN A 76 2.41 -2.66 1.52
CA GLN A 76 2.55 -3.76 2.47
C GLN A 76 2.07 -5.08 1.86
N ARG A 77 0.85 -5.09 1.29
CA ARG A 77 0.27 -6.28 0.65
C ARG A 77 1.11 -6.79 -0.52
N LEU A 78 1.68 -5.87 -1.33
CA LEU A 78 2.58 -6.28 -2.42
C LEU A 78 3.82 -7.01 -1.88
N GLN A 79 4.40 -6.52 -0.79
CA GLN A 79 5.58 -7.14 -0.18
C GLN A 79 5.26 -8.49 0.49
N GLU A 80 4.03 -8.66 1.00
CA GLU A 80 3.51 -9.93 1.53
C GLU A 80 3.16 -10.94 0.43
N GLY A 81 3.22 -10.54 -0.86
CA GLY A 81 2.92 -11.40 -2.00
C GLY A 81 1.42 -11.57 -2.28
N GLU A 82 0.57 -10.77 -1.66
CA GLU A 82 -0.88 -10.82 -1.80
C GLU A 82 -1.38 -10.05 -3.04
N LEU A 83 -1.15 -10.64 -4.21
CA LEU A 83 -1.53 -10.08 -5.50
C LEU A 83 -2.87 -10.61 -5.99
N ASP A 84 -3.70 -9.70 -6.51
CA ASP A 84 -4.89 -10.09 -7.25
C ASP A 84 -4.50 -10.33 -8.72
N THR A 85 -4.63 -11.58 -9.17
CA THR A 85 -4.32 -11.96 -10.55
C THR A 85 -5.51 -11.79 -11.49
N ALA A 86 -6.60 -11.18 -11.01
CA ALA A 86 -7.80 -10.95 -11.80
C ALA A 86 -7.50 -10.15 -13.09
N ARG A 87 -8.07 -10.65 -14.18
CA ARG A 87 -7.98 -10.06 -15.53
C ARG A 87 -9.05 -8.99 -15.72
N ASP A 88 -8.79 -8.16 -16.73
CA ASP A 88 -9.60 -7.02 -17.19
C ASP A 88 -11.11 -7.20 -16.96
N SER A 89 -11.69 -6.28 -16.20
CA SER A 89 -13.13 -6.23 -15.94
C SER A 89 -13.81 -5.21 -16.86
N PHE A 90 -15.13 -5.37 -17.08
CA PHE A 90 -15.94 -4.35 -17.75
C PHE A 90 -15.81 -2.96 -17.07
N LEU A 91 -15.70 -2.95 -15.75
CA LEU A 91 -15.49 -1.73 -14.97
C LEU A 91 -14.14 -1.08 -15.28
N LEU A 92 -13.08 -1.86 -15.41
CA LEU A 92 -11.76 -1.36 -15.81
C LEU A 92 -11.82 -0.65 -17.17
N ALA A 93 -12.46 -1.27 -18.17
CA ALA A 93 -12.61 -0.66 -19.49
C ALA A 93 -13.35 0.69 -19.42
N GLN A 94 -14.36 0.81 -18.55
CA GLN A 94 -15.09 2.06 -18.36
C GLN A 94 -14.22 3.14 -17.70
N VAL A 95 -13.48 2.79 -16.64
CA VAL A 95 -12.60 3.73 -15.93
C VAL A 95 -11.46 4.22 -16.82
N VAL A 96 -10.87 3.35 -17.65
CA VAL A 96 -9.84 3.74 -18.63
C VAL A 96 -10.37 4.79 -19.60
N LYS A 97 -11.61 4.63 -20.05
CA LYS A 97 -12.26 5.56 -20.97
C LYS A 97 -12.58 6.90 -20.32
N GLU A 98 -13.09 6.88 -19.09
CA GLU A 98 -13.52 8.09 -18.37
C GLU A 98 -12.32 8.90 -17.84
N TYR A 99 -11.29 8.22 -17.35
CA TYR A 99 -10.15 8.83 -16.66
C TYR A 99 -8.81 8.46 -17.30
N PRO A 100 -8.58 8.77 -18.59
CA PRO A 100 -7.37 8.33 -19.31
C PRO A 100 -6.08 8.91 -18.72
N HIS A 101 -6.13 10.12 -18.15
CA HIS A 101 -4.98 10.74 -17.49
C HIS A 101 -4.59 10.03 -16.19
N ALA A 102 -5.58 9.67 -15.37
CA ALA A 102 -5.34 8.91 -14.15
C ALA A 102 -4.89 7.48 -14.45
N TRP A 103 -5.47 6.84 -15.47
CA TRP A 103 -5.01 5.54 -15.96
C TRP A 103 -3.53 5.57 -16.36
N ARG A 104 -3.13 6.57 -17.16
CA ARG A 104 -1.73 6.75 -17.57
C ARG A 104 -0.79 6.87 -16.38
N CYS A 105 -1.19 7.57 -15.33
CA CYS A 105 -0.42 7.68 -14.10
C CYS A 105 -0.36 6.35 -13.33
N ALA A 106 -1.47 5.60 -13.27
CA ALA A 106 -1.49 4.27 -12.69
C ALA A 106 -0.52 3.31 -13.42
N GLU A 107 -0.41 3.39 -14.75
CA GLU A 107 0.58 2.64 -15.52
C GLU A 107 2.02 3.02 -15.17
N LEU A 108 2.31 4.32 -14.98
CA LEU A 108 3.63 4.77 -14.53
C LEU A 108 3.97 4.21 -13.14
N ILE A 109 3.00 4.19 -12.23
CA ILE A 109 3.16 3.60 -10.89
C ILE A 109 3.39 2.09 -10.99
N ARG A 110 2.66 1.37 -11.86
CA ARG A 110 2.91 -0.06 -12.13
C ARG A 110 4.33 -0.30 -12.58
N ASP A 111 4.80 0.47 -13.56
CA ASP A 111 6.14 0.28 -14.12
C ASP A 111 7.22 0.58 -13.06
N TYR A 112 7.00 1.58 -12.21
CA TYR A 112 7.83 1.87 -11.05
C TYR A 112 7.84 0.71 -10.04
N VAL A 113 6.67 0.19 -9.65
CA VAL A 113 6.54 -0.93 -8.73
C VAL A 113 7.23 -2.19 -9.27
N GLN A 114 7.06 -2.49 -10.56
CA GLN A 114 7.73 -3.58 -11.23
C GLN A 114 9.26 -3.43 -11.18
N ALA A 115 9.78 -2.21 -11.34
CA ALA A 115 11.21 -1.93 -11.26
C ALA A 115 11.77 -2.04 -9.83
N GLN A 116 11.00 -1.65 -8.81
CA GLN A 116 11.45 -1.69 -7.42
C GLN A 116 11.30 -3.05 -6.75
N LEU A 117 10.21 -3.78 -7.05
CA LEU A 117 9.83 -5.01 -6.35
C LEU A 117 9.81 -6.25 -7.25
N GLY A 118 9.94 -6.11 -8.57
CA GLY A 118 9.82 -7.23 -9.50
C GLY A 118 8.37 -7.73 -9.69
N ILE A 119 7.39 -6.97 -9.19
CA ILE A 119 5.98 -7.35 -9.15
C ILE A 119 5.19 -6.68 -10.29
N ALA A 120 4.43 -7.50 -11.04
CA ALA A 120 3.54 -7.03 -12.08
C ALA A 120 2.14 -6.78 -11.49
N LEU A 121 1.67 -5.53 -11.53
CA LEU A 121 0.30 -5.21 -11.09
C LEU A 121 -0.75 -5.67 -12.11
N GLY A 122 -1.82 -6.28 -11.61
CA GLY A 122 -2.96 -6.73 -12.40
C GLY A 122 -3.98 -5.62 -12.68
N GLY A 123 -5.08 -5.99 -13.34
CA GLY A 123 -6.13 -5.05 -13.74
C GLY A 123 -6.87 -4.44 -12.55
N ASN A 124 -7.06 -5.20 -11.47
CA ASN A 124 -7.74 -4.72 -10.28
C ASN A 124 -6.89 -3.72 -9.49
N GLU A 125 -5.57 -3.92 -9.39
CA GLU A 125 -4.66 -2.95 -8.80
C GLU A 125 -4.62 -1.65 -9.61
N LEU A 126 -4.57 -1.76 -10.94
CA LEU A 126 -4.59 -0.58 -11.81
C LEU A 126 -5.92 0.17 -11.74
N LEU A 127 -7.06 -0.55 -11.66
CA LEU A 127 -8.38 0.05 -11.41
C LEU A 127 -8.38 0.81 -10.08
N TRP A 128 -7.92 0.17 -9.01
CA TRP A 128 -7.86 0.76 -7.68
C TRP A 128 -6.97 2.01 -7.65
N LEU A 129 -5.79 1.94 -8.26
CA LEU A 129 -4.87 3.08 -8.38
C LEU A 129 -5.54 4.23 -9.12
N THR A 130 -6.18 3.94 -10.25
CA THR A 130 -6.83 4.97 -11.07
C THR A 130 -7.91 5.71 -10.30
N VAL A 131 -8.78 5.00 -9.57
CA VAL A 131 -9.83 5.62 -8.74
C VAL A 131 -9.24 6.50 -7.65
N HIS A 132 -8.16 6.05 -7.01
CA HIS A 132 -7.49 6.82 -5.96
C HIS A 132 -6.79 8.06 -6.50
N LEU A 133 -6.20 7.96 -7.70
CA LEU A 133 -5.57 9.06 -8.40
C LEU A 133 -6.59 10.13 -8.75
N VAL A 134 -7.72 9.76 -9.36
CA VAL A 134 -8.82 10.71 -9.67
C VAL A 134 -9.22 11.53 -8.44
N ARG A 135 -9.38 10.86 -7.28
CA ARG A 135 -9.80 11.52 -6.02
C ARG A 135 -8.77 12.49 -5.46
N ILE A 136 -7.48 12.14 -5.52
CA ILE A 136 -6.43 13.02 -4.99
C ILE A 136 -6.12 14.17 -5.94
N THR A 137 -6.34 13.97 -7.25
CA THR A 137 -6.06 14.98 -8.26
C THR A 137 -7.24 15.87 -8.60
N GLY A 138 -8.43 15.57 -8.07
CA GLY A 138 -9.65 16.32 -8.37
C GLY A 138 -10.07 16.22 -9.84
N SER A 139 -9.62 15.19 -10.57
CA SER A 139 -9.90 15.02 -12.00
C SER A 139 -11.32 14.51 -12.29
N ASP A 140 -12.23 14.67 -11.33
CA ASP A 140 -13.68 14.47 -11.47
C ASP A 140 -14.40 15.76 -11.98
N GLU A 141 -13.65 16.86 -12.20
CA GLU A 141 -14.12 18.15 -12.75
C GLU A 141 -13.31 18.59 -13.97
#